data_AF-A0A2E2PWS1-F1
#
_entry.id   AF-A0A2E2PWS1-F1
#
_cell.length_a   1.000
_cell.length_b   1.000
_cell.length_c   1.000
_cell.angle_alpha   90.00
_cell.angle_beta   90.00
_cell.angle_gamma   90.00
#
_symmetry.space_group_name_H-M   'P 1'
#
loop_
_entity.id
_entity.type
_entity.pdbx_description
1 polymer ?
#
loop_
_entity_poly.entity_id
_entity_poly.type
_entity_poly.pdbx_seq_one_letter_code
_entity_poly.pdbx_strand_id
1 'polypeptide(L)' 'MGRPSKGERDAILAKPPVAFGAILKHNADEMGLAYGEYLVALAAEALNMPQFAPAPPRDRASELDIPEEASTRAA' A
#
# COMPACT_ATOMS: atom_id res chain seq x y z
N MET A 1 12.21 -11.12 18.54
CA MET A 1 12.45 -9.95 17.66
C MET A 1 11.14 -9.63 16.94
N GLY A 2 10.41 -8.60 17.37
CA GLY A 2 9.10 -8.26 16.83
C GLY A 2 9.20 -7.58 15.46
N ARG A 3 8.22 -7.80 14.59
CA ARG A 3 8.10 -7.11 13.30
C ARG A 3 8.01 -5.60 13.55
N PRO A 4 8.82 -4.75 12.90
CA PRO A 4 8.67 -3.30 12.98
C PRO A 4 7.23 -2.90 12.64
N SER A 5 6.61 -2.05 13.46
CA SER A 5 5.29 -1.50 13.11
C SER A 5 5.44 -0.63 11.85
N LYS A 6 4.39 -0.55 11.02
CA LYS A 6 4.39 0.24 9.78
C LYS A 6 4.25 1.77 10.04
N GLY A 7 4.66 2.25 11.22
CA GLY A 7 4.42 3.60 11.71
C GLY A 7 3.02 3.79 12.32
N GLU A 8 2.78 4.98 12.84
CA GLU A 8 1.48 5.41 13.37
C GLU A 8 0.51 5.69 12.20
N ARG A 9 -0.72 5.15 12.28
CA ARG A 9 -1.73 5.25 11.22
C ARG A 9 -3.12 5.33 11.83
N ASP A 10 -3.97 6.20 11.27
CA ASP A 10 -5.38 6.26 11.64
C ASP A 10 -6.21 5.20 10.93
N ALA A 11 -7.23 4.69 11.62
CA ALA A 11 -8.21 3.77 11.06
C ALA A 11 -9.37 4.54 10.43
N ILE A 12 -9.62 4.31 9.14
CA ILE A 12 -10.77 4.90 8.42
C ILE A 12 -11.78 3.80 8.13
N LEU A 13 -13.03 4.00 8.55
CA LEU A 13 -14.15 3.13 8.21
C LEU A 13 -15.19 3.90 7.39
N ALA A 14 -15.28 3.59 6.10
CA ALA A 14 -16.30 4.10 5.20
C ALA A 14 -17.26 2.96 4.76
N LYS A 15 -18.55 3.27 4.69
CA LYS A 15 -19.61 2.34 4.25
C LYS A 15 -20.48 2.97 3.16
N PRO A 16 -19.94 3.19 1.94
CA PRO A 16 -20.73 3.73 0.84
C PRO A 16 -21.83 2.75 0.39
N PRO A 17 -22.85 3.21 -0.34
CA PRO A 17 -23.81 2.33 -1.01
C PRO A 17 -23.10 1.28 -1.85
N VAL A 18 -23.66 0.07 -1.92
CA VAL A 18 -23.03 -1.11 -2.56
C VAL A 18 -22.60 -0.82 -4.00
N ALA A 19 -23.48 -0.18 -4.79
CA ALA A 19 -23.18 0.18 -6.17
C ALA A 19 -21.96 1.10 -6.29
N PHE A 20 -21.87 2.09 -5.40
CA PHE A 20 -20.74 3.02 -5.40
C PHE A 20 -19.45 2.35 -4.90
N GLY A 21 -19.54 1.50 -3.87
CA GLY A 21 -18.40 0.70 -3.42
C GLY A 21 -17.85 -0.25 -4.49
N ALA A 22 -18.70 -0.78 -5.38
CA ALA A 22 -18.27 -1.60 -6.50
C ALA A 22 -17.47 -0.78 -7.54
N ILE A 23 -17.90 0.44 -7.85
CA ILE A 23 -17.17 1.37 -8.73
C ILE A 23 -15.80 1.69 -8.15
N LEU A 24 -15.75 2.05 -6.86
CA LEU A 24 -14.49 2.39 -6.19
C LEU A 24 -13.51 1.20 -6.17
N LYS A 25 -14.00 -0.03 -5.99
CA LYS A 25 -13.17 -1.24 -6.07
C LYS A 25 -12.63 -1.47 -7.47
N HIS A 26 -13.47 -1.35 -8.48
CA HIS A 26 -13.06 -1.49 -9.87
C HIS A 26 -11.94 -0.52 -10.24
N ASN A 27 -12.08 0.75 -9.88
CA ASN A 27 -11.05 1.76 -10.14
C ASN A 27 -9.75 1.46 -9.39
N ALA A 28 -9.83 0.97 -8.14
CA ALA A 28 -8.65 0.56 -7.39
C ALA A 28 -7.91 -0.58 -8.11
N ASP A 29 -8.66 -1.57 -8.62
CA ASP A 29 -8.10 -2.69 -9.38
C ASP A 29 -7.44 -2.23 -10.69
N GLU A 30 -8.06 -1.30 -11.44
CA GLU A 30 -7.48 -0.72 -12.66
C GLU A 30 -6.16 0.03 -12.39
N MET A 31 -6.03 0.65 -11.23
CA MET A 31 -4.82 1.34 -10.79
C MET A 31 -3.79 0.42 -10.11
N GLY A 32 -4.12 -0.86 -9.92
CA GLY A 32 -3.27 -1.81 -9.19
C GLY A 32 -3.09 -1.43 -7.71
N LEU A 33 -4.05 -0.73 -7.12
CA LEU A 33 -4.03 -0.26 -5.73
C LEU A 33 -4.92 -1.12 -4.85
N ALA A 34 -4.54 -1.28 -3.58
CA ALA A 34 -5.47 -1.80 -2.59
C ALA A 34 -6.64 -0.81 -2.41
N TYR A 35 -7.85 -1.32 -2.16
CA TYR A 35 -9.06 -0.50 -2.02
C TYR A 35 -8.89 0.68 -1.05
N GLY A 36 -8.27 0.48 0.11
CA GLY A 36 -8.00 1.55 1.07
C GLY A 36 -6.95 2.56 0.57
N GLU A 37 -5.93 2.11 -0.16
CA GLU A 37 -4.90 2.98 -0.74
C GLU A 37 -5.48 3.87 -1.84
N TYR A 38 -6.40 3.33 -2.65
CA TYR A 38 -7.15 4.10 -3.63
C TYR A 38 -7.97 5.23 -2.96
N LEU A 39 -8.64 4.96 -1.83
CA LEU A 39 -9.36 6.00 -1.10
C LEU A 39 -8.42 7.09 -0.54
N VAL A 40 -7.24 6.70 -0.05
CA VAL A 40 -6.21 7.65 0.40
C VAL A 40 -5.68 8.47 -0.78
N ALA A 41 -5.47 7.86 -1.95
CA ALA A 41 -5.04 8.56 -3.16
C ALA A 41 -6.06 9.64 -3.58
N LEU A 42 -7.36 9.29 -3.62
CA LEU A 42 -8.43 10.24 -3.92
C LEU A 42 -8.47 11.39 -2.92
N ALA A 43 -8.31 11.12 -1.62
CA ALA A 43 -8.29 12.15 -0.59
C ALA A 43 -7.06 13.06 -0.73
N ALA A 44 -5.88 12.49 -0.97
CA ALA A 44 -4.64 13.23 -1.19
C ALA A 44 -4.76 14.14 -2.42
N GLU A 45 -5.32 13.65 -3.52
CA GLU A 45 -5.57 14.44 -4.74
C GLU A 45 -6.57 15.57 -4.48
N ALA A 46 -7.73 15.27 -3.91
CA ALA A 46 -8.78 16.25 -3.63
C ALA A 46 -8.32 17.37 -2.68
N LEU A 47 -7.38 17.07 -1.77
CA LEU A 47 -6.81 18.03 -0.83
C LEU A 47 -5.52 18.69 -1.33
N ASN A 48 -5.05 18.38 -2.54
CA ASN A 48 -3.76 18.82 -3.10
C ASN A 48 -2.56 18.49 -2.19
N MET A 49 -2.56 17.28 -1.61
CA MET A 49 -1.52 16.78 -0.72
C MET A 49 -0.85 15.50 -1.26
N PRO A 50 -0.10 15.58 -2.38
CA PRO A 50 0.48 14.40 -3.04
C PRO A 50 1.48 13.63 -2.17
N GLN A 51 2.06 14.25 -1.14
CA GLN A 51 2.95 13.59 -0.18
C GLN A 51 2.27 12.48 0.64
N PHE A 52 0.94 12.46 0.69
CA PHE A 52 0.16 11.41 1.35
C PHE A 52 -0.42 10.38 0.37
N ALA A 53 -0.20 10.55 -0.94
CA ALA A 53 -0.61 9.55 -1.92
C ALA A 53 0.15 8.23 -1.68
N PRO A 54 -0.49 7.06 -1.90
CA PRO A 54 0.17 5.78 -1.79
C PRO A 54 1.36 5.70 -2.75
N ALA A 55 2.46 5.11 -2.29
CA ALA A 55 3.61 4.87 -3.14
C ALA A 55 3.21 3.93 -4.29
N PRO A 56 3.75 4.12 -5.51
CA PRO A 56 3.48 3.24 -6.62
C PRO A 56 3.84 1.78 -6.27
N PRO A 57 3.13 0.79 -6.86
CA PRO A 57 3.43 -0.62 -6.64
C PRO A 57 4.91 -0.90 -6.84
N ARG A 58 5.53 -1.61 -5.88
CA ARG A 58 6.95 -1.97 -5.97
C ARG A 58 7.14 -2.90 -7.17
N ASP A 59 7.98 -2.49 -8.11
CA ASP A 59 8.38 -3.36 -9.21
C ASP A 59 9.30 -4.45 -8.69
N ARG A 60 8.74 -5.65 -8.50
CA ARG A 60 9.48 -6.83 -8.04
C ARG A 60 10.54 -7.28 -9.04
N ALA A 61 10.45 -6.91 -10.32
CA ALA A 61 11.48 -7.21 -11.31
C ALA A 61 12.73 -6.33 -11.14
N SER A 62 12.59 -5.20 -10.43
CA SER A 62 13.67 -4.27 -10.12
C SER A 62 14.27 -4.48 -8.72
N GLU A 63 13.83 -5.51 -7.98
CA GLU A 63 14.39 -5.82 -6.67
C GLU A 63 15.76 -6.51 -6.83
N LEU A 64 16.78 -5.96 -6.17
CA LEU A 64 18.13 -6.53 -6.17
C LEU A 64 18.14 -7.85 -5.38
N ASP A 65 18.75 -8.88 -5.96
CA ASP A 65 18.95 -10.17 -5.29
C ASP A 65 19.71 -9.98 -3.98
N ILE A 66 19.12 -10.44 -2.87
CA ILE A 66 19.77 -10.42 -1.57
C ILE A 66 20.72 -11.63 -1.55
N PRO A 67 22.05 -11.42 -1.46
CA PRO A 67 22.98 -12.54 -1.38
C PRO A 67 22.75 -13.32 -0.08
N GLU A 68 22.62 -14.64 -0.20
CA GLU A 68 22.49 -15.55 0.93
C GLU A 68 23.83 -15.58 1.71
N GLU A 69 23.88 -14.94 2.88
CA GLU A 69 25.04 -15.06 3.77
C GLU A 69 25.14 -16.49 4.28
N ALA A 70 26.20 -17.20 3.84
CA ALA A 70 26.53 -18.53 4.31
C ALA A 70 26.69 -18.51 5.84
N SER A 71 25.72 -19.13 6.52
CA SER A 71 25.71 -19.30 7.97
C SER A 71 26.95 -20.04 8.43
N THR A 72 27.98 -19.29 8.83
CA THR A 72 29.18 -19.87 9.42
C THR A 72 28.88 -20.11 10.90
N ARG A 73 28.29 -21.27 11.21
CA ARG A 73 28.33 -21.82 12.57
C ARG A 73 29.75 -22.26 12.86
N ALA A 74 30.51 -21.44 13.58
CA ALA A 74 31.72 -21.88 14.24
C ALA A 74 31.33 -22.76 15.44
N ALA A 75 31.93 -23.95 15.51
CA ALA A 75 31.85 -24.92 16.60
C ALA A 75 33.06 -24.77 17.53
#